data_AF-A0A6G3T4Q1-F1
#
_entry.id   AF-A0A6G3T4Q1-F1
#
_cell.length_a   1.000
_cell.length_b   1.000
_cell.length_c   1.000
_cell.angle_alpha   90.00
_cell.angle_beta   90.00
_cell.angle_gamma   90.00
#
_symmetry.space_group_name_H-M   'P 1'
#
loop_
_entity.id
_entity.type
_entity.pdbx_description
1 polymer ?
#
loop_
_entity_poly.entity_id
_entity_poly.type
_entity_poly.pdbx_seq_one_letter_code
_entity_poly.pdbx_strand_id
1 'polypeptide(L)'
;PAHRPRPAEPPLSAAQQRLWFLHRLEEEPTAAYNVPIALRLTGTLDAQALERALADLTARHEVLRTVFPEREGRAVQRVLAPGDAPVPLTVRTTAPDALDAALAGAATL
;
A
#
# COMPACT_ATOMS: atom_id res chain seq x y z
N PRO A 1 -7.27 -20.80 23.82
CA PRO A 1 -5.96 -20.79 23.12
C PRO A 1 -5.02 -19.73 23.73
N ALA A 2 -3.84 -20.15 24.18
CA ALA A 2 -2.83 -19.22 24.71
C ALA A 2 -2.26 -18.37 23.55
N HIS A 3 -2.29 -17.04 23.71
CA HIS A 3 -1.74 -16.10 22.75
C HIS A 3 -0.21 -16.23 22.74
N ARG A 4 0.34 -16.96 21.76
CA ARG A 4 1.79 -17.03 21.58
C ARG A 4 2.29 -15.62 21.27
N PRO A 5 3.33 -15.10 21.96
CA PRO A 5 3.87 -13.79 21.66
C PRO A 5 4.33 -13.75 20.20
N ARG A 6 3.91 -12.70 19.48
CA ARG A 6 4.27 -12.51 18.08
C ARG A 6 5.79 -12.31 17.97
N PRO A 7 6.50 -13.09 17.15
CA PRO A 7 7.92 -12.84 16.87
C PRO A 7 8.11 -11.44 16.28
N ALA A 8 9.28 -10.82 16.49
CA ALA A 8 9.57 -9.50 15.93
C ALA A 8 9.44 -9.48 14.38
N GLU A 9 9.83 -10.57 13.73
CA GLU A 9 9.73 -10.75 12.28
C GLU A 9 9.11 -12.13 11.96
N PRO A 10 7.77 -12.26 11.99
CA PRO A 10 7.13 -13.53 11.68
C PRO A 10 7.29 -13.88 10.19
N PRO A 11 7.25 -15.18 9.83
CA PRO A 11 7.23 -15.59 8.43
C PRO A 11 6.00 -15.05 7.69
N LEU A 12 6.07 -14.95 6.37
CA LEU A 12 4.91 -14.63 5.53
C LEU A 12 3.87 -15.75 5.61
N SER A 13 2.59 -15.40 5.45
CA SER A 13 1.55 -16.39 5.16
C SER A 13 1.76 -17.02 3.78
N ALA A 14 1.14 -18.16 3.51
CA ALA A 14 1.27 -18.83 2.21
C ALA A 14 0.86 -17.93 1.03
N ALA A 15 -0.18 -17.11 1.20
CA ALA A 15 -0.63 -16.16 0.18
C ALA A 15 0.38 -15.01 -0.01
N GLN A 16 0.92 -14.45 1.09
CA GLN A 16 1.96 -13.42 1.03
C GLN A 16 3.22 -13.97 0.36
N GLN A 17 3.65 -15.18 0.69
CA GLN A 17 4.86 -15.79 0.13
C GLN A 17 4.71 -16.05 -1.38
N ARG A 18 3.53 -16.48 -1.83
CA ARG A 18 3.23 -16.63 -3.26
C ARG A 18 3.35 -15.29 -4.00
N LEU A 19 2.71 -14.24 -3.49
CA LEU A 19 2.77 -12.91 -4.13
C LEU A 19 4.18 -12.33 -4.10
N TRP A 20 4.90 -12.49 -2.99
CA TRP A 20 6.31 -12.08 -2.89
C TRP A 20 7.19 -12.78 -3.92
N PHE A 21 7.02 -14.09 -4.10
CA PHE A 21 7.77 -14.86 -5.10
C PHE A 21 7.43 -14.40 -6.53
N LEU A 22 6.15 -14.20 -6.83
CA LEU A 22 5.71 -13.70 -8.13
C LEU A 22 6.31 -12.32 -8.43
N HIS A 23 6.28 -11.41 -7.45
CA HIS A 23 6.90 -10.09 -7.58
C HIS A 23 8.42 -10.15 -7.84
N ARG A 24 9.12 -11.20 -7.36
CA ARG A 24 10.57 -11.38 -7.60
C ARG A 24 10.89 -11.99 -8.97
N LEU A 25 9.93 -12.65 -9.62
CA LEU A 25 10.10 -13.21 -10.97
C LEU A 25 9.78 -12.19 -12.06
N GLU A 26 9.11 -11.09 -11.73
CA GLU A 26 8.79 -10.02 -12.66
C GLU A 26 10.08 -9.30 -13.09
N GLU A 27 10.45 -9.45 -14.37
CA GLU A 27 11.62 -8.79 -14.96
C GLU A 27 11.36 -7.28 -15.19
N GLU A 28 10.10 -6.90 -15.37
CA GLU A 28 9.63 -5.53 -15.59
C GLU A 28 8.63 -5.11 -14.51
N PRO A 29 8.61 -3.83 -14.10
CA PRO A 29 7.61 -3.31 -13.16
C PRO A 29 6.19 -3.56 -13.67
N THR A 30 5.34 -4.21 -12.87
CA THR A 30 3.94 -4.48 -13.22
C THR A 30 2.99 -4.19 -12.07
N ALA A 31 1.82 -3.67 -12.42
CA ALA A 31 0.72 -3.39 -11.50
C ALA A 31 -0.29 -4.57 -11.43
N ALA A 32 0.07 -5.77 -11.91
CA ALA A 32 -0.83 -6.92 -12.02
C ALA A 32 -1.51 -7.33 -10.70
N TYR A 33 -0.88 -7.03 -9.56
CA TYR A 33 -1.40 -7.31 -8.22
C TYR A 33 -1.82 -6.06 -7.45
N ASN A 34 -1.87 -4.89 -8.09
CA ASN A 34 -2.44 -3.68 -7.52
C ASN A 34 -3.97 -3.76 -7.59
N VAL A 35 -4.64 -3.26 -6.56
CA VAL A 35 -6.11 -3.16 -6.51
C VAL A 35 -6.48 -1.67 -6.53
N PRO A 36 -6.55 -1.04 -7.72
CA PRO A 36 -6.87 0.38 -7.82
C PRO A 36 -8.34 0.61 -7.44
N ILE A 37 -8.59 1.68 -6.68
CA ILE A 37 -9.94 2.12 -6.32
C ILE A 37 -10.07 3.60 -6.71
N ALA A 38 -11.13 3.93 -7.44
CA ALA A 38 -11.48 5.31 -7.77
C ALA A 38 -12.76 5.72 -7.05
N LEU A 39 -12.72 6.85 -6.34
CA LEU A 39 -13.86 7.42 -5.62
C LEU A 39 -14.22 8.78 -6.22
N ARG A 40 -15.51 9.01 -6.48
CA ARG A 40 -16.02 10.32 -6.88
C ARG A 40 -16.52 11.05 -5.63
N LEU A 41 -15.88 12.16 -5.30
CA LEU A 41 -16.29 13.06 -4.23
C LEU A 41 -16.91 14.31 -4.86
N THR A 42 -18.03 14.78 -4.31
CA THR A 42 -18.72 15.99 -4.76
C THR A 42 -18.73 17.03 -3.64
N GLY A 43 -18.60 18.31 -4.01
CA GLY A 43 -18.49 19.41 -3.07
C GLY A 43 -17.04 19.79 -2.76
N THR A 44 -16.84 20.55 -1.68
CA THR A 44 -15.52 21.03 -1.26
C THR A 44 -14.76 19.92 -0.55
N LEU A 45 -13.59 19.55 -1.08
CA LEU A 45 -12.69 18.61 -0.45
C LEU A 45 -11.60 19.35 0.34
N ASP A 46 -11.52 19.07 1.64
CA ASP A 46 -10.35 19.46 2.44
C ASP A 46 -9.24 18.42 2.25
N ALA A 47 -8.26 18.75 1.41
CA ALA A 47 -7.15 17.86 1.09
C ALA A 47 -6.27 17.55 2.32
N GLN A 48 -6.11 18.50 3.24
CA GLN A 48 -5.31 18.29 4.45
C GLN A 48 -6.02 17.35 5.43
N ALA A 49 -7.35 17.46 5.54
CA ALA A 49 -8.13 16.50 6.31
C ALA A 49 -8.05 15.08 5.73
N LEU A 50 -8.10 14.94 4.40
CA LEU A 50 -7.94 13.66 3.73
C LEU A 50 -6.55 13.05 3.97
N GLU A 51 -5.48 13.84 3.86
CA GLU A 51 -4.12 13.39 4.13
C GLU A 51 -3.96 12.87 5.56
N ARG A 52 -4.48 13.61 6.56
CA ARG A 52 -4.51 13.16 7.96
C ARG A 52 -5.29 11.87 8.14
N ALA A 53 -6.46 11.75 7.50
CA ALA A 53 -7.27 10.53 7.58
C ALA A 53 -6.53 9.31 6.98
N LEU A 54 -5.81 9.48 5.88
CA LEU A 54 -4.99 8.41 5.29
C LEU A 54 -3.82 8.02 6.22
N ALA A 55 -3.17 9.00 6.85
CA ALA A 55 -2.13 8.74 7.85
C ALA A 55 -2.68 8.02 9.09
N ASP A 56 -3.87 8.37 9.56
CA ASP A 56 -4.54 7.69 10.68
C ASP A 56 -4.84 6.22 10.33
N LEU A 57 -5.24 5.94 9.09
CA LEU A 57 -5.45 4.57 8.62
C LEU A 57 -4.15 3.75 8.65
N THR A 58 -3.04 4.27 8.13
CA THR A 58 -1.76 3.53 8.15
C THR A 58 -1.19 3.38 9.55
N ALA A 59 -1.36 4.37 10.42
CA ALA A 59 -0.99 4.28 11.83
C ALA A 59 -1.77 3.16 12.54
N ARG A 60 -3.10 3.13 12.35
CA ARG A 60 -4.03 2.17 12.97
C ARG A 60 -3.85 0.74 12.46
N HIS A 61 -3.58 0.56 11.17
CA HIS A 61 -3.57 -0.76 10.52
C HIS A 61 -2.15 -1.22 10.20
N GLU A 62 -1.61 -2.16 10.99
CA GLU A 62 -0.27 -2.74 10.79
C GLU A 62 -0.04 -3.25 9.36
N VAL A 63 -1.05 -3.86 8.73
CA VAL A 63 -0.95 -4.42 7.39
C VAL A 63 -0.58 -3.37 6.34
N LEU A 64 -1.02 -2.12 6.50
CA LEU A 64 -0.74 -1.02 5.56
C LEU A 64 0.70 -0.49 5.70
N ARG A 65 1.39 -0.84 6.78
CA ARG A 65 2.78 -0.45 7.06
C ARG A 65 3.69 -1.68 7.24
N THR A 66 3.29 -2.82 6.67
CA THR A 66 4.09 -4.05 6.68
C THR A 66 4.89 -4.14 5.39
N VAL A 67 6.21 -4.34 5.53
CA VAL A 67 7.13 -4.59 4.41
C VAL A 67 7.66 -6.02 4.47
N PHE A 68 8.13 -6.53 3.34
CA PHE A 68 8.57 -7.93 3.18
C PHE A 68 10.05 -8.03 2.77
N PRO A 69 11.01 -7.63 3.63
CA PRO A 69 12.42 -7.73 3.33
C PRO A 69 12.87 -9.20 3.25
N GLU A 70 13.89 -9.46 2.44
CA GLU A 70 14.61 -10.73 2.47
C GLU A 70 15.70 -10.69 3.55
N ARG A 71 15.73 -11.72 4.41
CA ARG A 71 16.72 -11.93 5.46
C ARG A 71 17.18 -13.37 5.42
N GLU A 72 18.48 -13.62 5.31
CA GLU A 72 19.05 -14.98 5.29
C GLU A 72 18.40 -15.89 4.24
N GLY A 73 18.07 -15.34 3.05
CA GLY A 73 17.43 -16.09 1.96
C GLY A 73 15.94 -16.38 2.15
N ARG A 74 15.28 -15.80 3.16
CA ARG A 74 13.83 -15.94 3.39
C ARG A 74 13.15 -14.58 3.56
N ALA A 75 11.95 -14.44 2.99
CA ALA A 75 11.11 -13.27 3.23
C ALA A 75 10.53 -13.32 4.65
N VAL A 76 10.49 -12.16 5.32
CA VAL A 76 9.87 -11.98 6.64
C VAL A 76 8.93 -10.79 6.64
N GLN A 77 7.95 -10.78 7.54
CA GLN A 77 7.10 -9.61 7.73
C GLN A 77 7.76 -8.67 8.72
N ARG A 78 7.94 -7.40 8.34
CA ARG A 78 8.39 -6.35 9.24
C ARG A 78 7.38 -5.22 9.24
N VAL A 79 6.78 -4.97 10.40
CA VAL A 79 5.84 -3.86 10.58
C VAL A 79 6.65 -2.61 10.92
N LEU A 80 6.55 -1.58 10.08
CA LEU A 80 7.20 -0.28 10.30
C LEU A 80 6.48 0.49 11.41
N ALA A 81 7.13 1.44 12.09
CA ALA A 81 6.43 2.34 12.99
C ALA A 81 5.47 3.25 12.19
N PRO A 82 4.37 3.76 12.80
CA PRO A 82 3.42 4.64 12.12
C PRO A 82 4.04 5.82 11.35
N GLY A 83 5.15 6.39 11.84
CA GLY A 83 5.84 7.51 11.19
C GLY A 83 6.80 7.12 10.05
N ASP A 84 7.11 5.83 9.90
CA ASP A 84 8.08 5.32 8.93
C ASP A 84 7.42 4.86 7.61
N ALA A 85 6.08 5.01 7.51
CA ALA A 85 5.29 4.63 6.33
C ALA A 85 4.38 5.79 5.89
N PRO A 86 4.95 6.92 5.41
CA PRO A 86 4.16 8.07 4.97
C PRO A 86 3.31 7.72 3.74
N VAL A 87 2.08 8.25 3.69
CA VAL A 87 1.18 8.12 2.54
C VAL A 87 1.27 9.39 1.70
N PRO A 88 1.98 9.39 0.56
CA PRO A 88 2.02 10.57 -0.29
C PRO A 88 0.65 10.83 -0.92
N LEU A 89 0.09 12.03 -0.70
CA LEU A 89 -1.12 12.49 -1.37
C LEU A 89 -0.76 13.48 -2.48
N THR A 90 -0.87 13.05 -3.73
CA THR A 90 -0.63 13.90 -4.90
C THR A 90 -1.93 14.51 -5.40
N VAL A 91 -2.04 15.84 -5.37
CA VAL A 91 -3.19 16.58 -5.90
C VAL A 91 -2.89 17.10 -7.31
N ARG A 92 -3.77 16.81 -8.27
CA ARG A 92 -3.66 17.25 -9.66
C ARG A 92 -4.95 17.93 -10.10
N THR A 93 -4.84 19.12 -10.67
CA THR A 93 -5.93 19.75 -11.42
C THR A 93 -5.96 19.16 -12.83
N THR A 94 -7.13 18.76 -13.31
CA THR A 94 -7.32 18.20 -14.65
C THR A 94 -8.54 18.79 -15.32
N ALA A 95 -8.52 18.88 -16.65
CA ALA A 95 -9.70 19.18 -17.43
C ALA A 95 -10.67 17.98 -17.43
N PRO A 96 -11.99 18.18 -17.57
CA PRO A 96 -12.97 17.09 -17.51
C PRO A 96 -12.74 15.98 -18.54
N ASP A 97 -12.33 16.34 -19.75
CA ASP A 97 -12.04 15.43 -20.86
C ASP A 97 -10.73 14.64 -20.69
N ALA A 98 -9.83 15.11 -19.83
CA ALA A 98 -8.58 14.44 -19.49
C ALA A 98 -8.70 13.50 -18.26
N LEU A 99 -9.85 13.48 -17.59
CA LEU A 99 -10.03 12.74 -16.33
C LEU A 99 -9.79 11.23 -16.49
N ASP A 100 -10.36 10.62 -17.52
CA ASP A 100 -10.25 9.16 -17.73
C ASP A 100 -8.80 8.74 -17.99
N ALA A 101 -8.06 9.52 -18.79
CA ALA A 101 -6.65 9.31 -19.03
C ALA A 101 -5.82 9.48 -17.74
N ALA A 102 -6.14 10.48 -16.92
CA ALA A 102 -5.47 10.70 -15.64
C ALA A 102 -5.72 9.55 -14.64
N LEU A 103 -6.93 9.01 -14.59
CA LEU A 103 -7.27 7.85 -13.76
C LEU A 103 -6.57 6.57 -14.25
N ALA A 104 -6.56 6.33 -15.56
CA ALA A 104 -5.88 5.17 -16.14
C ALA A 104 -4.38 5.18 -15.83
N GLY A 105 -3.71 6.33 -15.98
CA GLY A 105 -2.28 6.45 -15.65
C GLY A 105 -1.97 6.35 -14.14
N ALA A 106 -2.93 6.69 -13.27
CA ALA A 106 -2.75 6.52 -11.83
C ALA A 106 -2.87 5.05 -11.38
N ALA A 107 -3.64 4.24 -12.11
CA ALA A 107 -3.86 2.82 -11.80
C ALA A 107 -2.67 1.91 -12.17
N THR A 108 -1.69 2.43 -12.92
CA THR A 108 -0.50 1.69 -13.39
C THR A 108 0.78 2.01 -12.61
N LEU A 109 0.70 2.92 -11.64
CA LEU A 109 1.77 3.19 -10.67
C LEU A 109 1.81 2.07 -9.61
#